data_AF-A0A1Q3TCU5-F1
#
_entry.id   AF-A0A1Q3TCU5-F1
#
_cell.length_a   1.000
_cell.length_b   1.000
_cell.length_c   1.000
_cell.angle_alpha   90.00
_cell.angle_beta   90.00
_cell.angle_gamma   90.00
#
_symmetry.space_group_name_H-M   'P 1'
#
loop_
_entity.id
_entity.type
_entity.pdbx_description
1 polymer ?
#
loop_
_entity_poly.entity_id
_entity_poly.type
_entity_poly.pdbx_seq_one_letter_code
_entity_poly.pdbx_strand_id
1 'polypeptide(L)'
;MESHLQIPELLDHERLWLETIYEILKRGKRPNSREIRARRFNELPTSFRHEAISQSLLSAGGERITLLGIAAIERNKSILSKADKVILTTRDILLQRPTSEQIETIEIAANAELPVEEVGMILELIYTYGRFYRGSGRKLDSSFITDISIEEFNFNQYMDFISIEPLVLRHLALCQMENENRNQEEILHNSPKNKEFTTARQVLAMTFLLKRCGINPIDNPTPVAKLIQFLTNREANAKRIQNTTIYKLVTKPFRENETTLLKDLHFIRNYFQDIGIPEIVVDIDREIAQSEKSG
;
A
#
# COMPACT_ATOMS: atom_id res chain seq x y z
N MET A 1 28.97 8.97 17.86
CA MET A 1 27.63 9.55 17.67
C MET A 1 26.67 8.75 18.52
N GLU A 2 25.99 9.39 19.47
CA GLU A 2 24.89 8.73 20.19
C GLU A 2 23.77 8.47 19.19
N SER A 3 23.33 7.21 19.08
CA SER A 3 22.24 6.84 18.16
C SER A 3 20.94 7.46 18.67
N HIS A 4 20.30 8.26 17.81
CA HIS A 4 18.99 8.86 18.09
C HIS A 4 17.83 7.93 17.67
N LEU A 5 18.14 6.73 17.18
CA LEU A 5 17.14 5.73 16.78
C LEU A 5 16.31 5.26 17.98
N GLN A 6 15.12 5.83 18.10
CA GLN A 6 14.07 5.35 19.00
C GLN A 6 13.47 4.07 18.42
N ILE A 7 13.72 2.97 19.12
CA ILE A 7 13.15 1.68 18.75
C ILE A 7 11.78 1.54 19.41
N PRO A 8 10.74 1.13 18.67
CA PRO A 8 9.43 0.86 19.26
C PRO A 8 9.53 -0.14 20.41
N GLU A 9 8.77 0.11 21.48
CA GLU A 9 8.58 -0.87 22.54
C GLU A 9 7.81 -2.08 21.98
N LEU A 10 8.25 -3.29 22.35
CA LEU A 10 7.65 -4.54 21.89
C LEU A 10 6.80 -5.16 22.97
N LEU A 11 5.62 -5.65 22.59
CA LEU A 11 4.88 -6.59 23.43
C LEU A 11 5.62 -7.93 23.48
N ASP A 12 5.46 -8.67 24.58
CA ASP A 12 6.18 -9.95 24.79
C ASP A 12 6.00 -10.95 23.64
N HIS A 13 4.79 -11.04 23.09
CA HIS A 13 4.49 -11.96 21.99
C HIS A 13 5.06 -11.49 20.65
N GLU A 14 5.21 -10.18 20.43
CA GLU A 14 5.88 -9.64 19.24
C GLU A 14 7.37 -9.92 19.31
N ARG A 15 7.98 -9.68 20.47
CA ARG A 15 9.38 -10.03 20.75
C ARG A 15 9.64 -11.52 20.49
N LEU A 16 8.81 -12.40 21.05
CA LEU A 16 8.93 -13.85 20.83
C LEU A 16 8.86 -14.25 19.35
N TRP A 17 8.00 -13.59 18.57
CA TRP A 17 7.87 -13.82 17.13
C TRP A 17 9.13 -13.37 16.38
N LEU A 18 9.59 -12.15 16.63
CA LEU A 18 10.80 -11.58 16.00
C LEU A 18 12.06 -12.40 16.35
N GLU A 19 12.21 -12.81 17.61
CA GLU A 19 13.31 -13.68 18.05
C GLU A 19 13.26 -15.02 17.31
N THR A 20 12.08 -15.63 17.17
CA THR A 20 11.95 -16.91 16.46
C THR A 20 12.34 -16.77 14.98
N ILE A 21 11.96 -15.68 14.32
CA ILE A 21 12.38 -15.40 12.94
C ILE A 21 13.89 -15.22 12.86
N TYR A 22 14.46 -14.42 13.76
CA TYR A 22 15.88 -14.14 13.76
C TYR A 22 16.72 -15.42 13.99
N GLU A 23 16.29 -16.30 14.89
CA GLU A 23 16.91 -17.62 15.08
C GLU A 23 16.87 -18.51 13.83
N ILE A 24 15.77 -18.47 13.07
CA ILE A 24 15.66 -19.22 11.80
C ILE A 24 16.65 -18.64 10.77
N LEU A 25 16.74 -17.32 10.68
CA LEU A 25 17.65 -16.63 9.76
C LEU A 25 19.11 -16.88 10.10
N LYS A 26 19.51 -16.85 11.39
CA LYS A 26 20.88 -17.18 11.81
C LYS A 26 21.31 -18.59 11.42
N ARG A 27 20.36 -19.50 11.21
CA ARG A 27 20.59 -20.88 10.72
C ARG A 27 20.57 -20.99 9.19
N GLY A 28 20.46 -19.87 8.48
CA GLY A 28 20.43 -19.83 7.02
C GLY A 28 19.15 -20.32 6.39
N LYS A 29 18.07 -20.47 7.17
CA LYS A 29 16.78 -20.93 6.69
C LYS A 29 15.85 -19.75 6.42
N ARG A 30 14.89 -19.96 5.52
CA ARG A 30 13.80 -19.01 5.31
C ARG A 30 12.72 -19.19 6.36
N PRO A 31 12.31 -18.11 7.06
CA PRO A 31 11.16 -18.15 7.95
C PRO A 31 9.88 -18.53 7.20
N ASN A 32 9.02 -19.30 7.85
CA ASN A 32 7.68 -19.60 7.37
C ASN A 32 6.69 -19.31 8.50
N SER A 33 5.77 -18.38 8.27
CA SER A 33 4.82 -17.89 9.27
C SER A 33 3.94 -19.01 9.85
N ARG A 34 3.49 -19.96 9.01
CA ARG A 34 2.67 -21.09 9.44
C ARG A 34 3.45 -22.05 10.34
N GLU A 35 4.70 -22.36 9.97
CA GLU A 35 5.56 -23.22 10.77
C GLU A 35 5.87 -22.58 12.13
N ILE A 36 6.18 -21.28 12.15
CA ILE A 36 6.43 -20.53 13.38
C ILE A 36 5.18 -20.53 14.26
N ARG A 37 4.01 -20.25 13.69
CA ARG A 37 2.72 -20.25 14.42
C ARG A 37 2.40 -21.62 15.01
N ALA A 38 2.63 -22.70 14.28
CA ALA A 38 2.41 -24.06 14.77
C ALA A 38 3.37 -24.41 15.91
N ARG A 39 4.67 -24.06 15.77
CA ARG A 39 5.69 -24.31 16.78
C ARG A 39 5.44 -23.55 18.09
N ARG A 40 4.97 -22.31 17.99
CA ARG A 40 4.73 -21.40 19.12
C ARG A 40 3.27 -21.34 19.56
N PHE A 41 2.45 -22.32 19.16
CA PHE A 41 0.99 -22.26 19.35
C PHE A 41 0.59 -22.06 20.82
N ASN A 42 1.27 -22.75 21.75
CA ASN A 42 1.00 -22.67 23.19
C ASN A 42 1.64 -21.46 23.88
N GLU A 43 2.55 -20.76 23.21
CA GLU A 43 3.29 -19.62 23.77
C GLU A 43 2.71 -18.27 23.32
N LEU A 44 1.91 -18.27 22.25
CA LEU A 44 1.31 -17.08 21.68
C LEU A 44 -0.17 -16.98 22.07
N PRO A 45 -0.70 -15.77 22.35
CA PRO A 45 -2.13 -15.59 22.54
C PRO A 45 -2.96 -16.12 21.37
N THR A 46 -4.16 -16.63 21.65
CA THR A 46 -5.09 -17.11 20.60
C THR A 46 -5.47 -15.97 19.63
N SER A 47 -5.56 -14.74 20.15
CA SER A 47 -5.81 -13.52 19.38
C SER A 47 -4.60 -12.99 18.61
N PHE A 48 -3.39 -13.51 18.86
CA PHE A 48 -2.18 -13.00 18.21
C PHE A 48 -2.26 -13.11 16.68
N ARG A 49 -1.87 -12.04 16.01
CA ARG A 49 -1.75 -11.90 14.55
C ARG A 49 -0.40 -11.26 14.27
N HIS A 50 0.46 -11.95 13.54
CA HIS A 50 1.80 -11.43 13.23
C HIS A 50 1.72 -10.26 12.24
N GLU A 51 0.62 -10.17 11.50
CA GLU A 51 0.29 -9.08 10.59
C GLU A 51 0.04 -7.75 11.32
N ALA A 52 -0.22 -7.81 12.64
CA ALA A 52 -0.37 -6.62 13.48
C ALA A 52 0.99 -6.04 13.92
N ILE A 53 2.09 -6.79 13.79
CA ILE A 53 3.43 -6.28 14.07
C ILE A 53 3.75 -5.17 13.06
N SER A 54 4.32 -4.07 13.55
CA SER A 54 4.70 -2.92 12.73
C SER A 54 5.52 -3.34 11.50
N GLN A 55 5.12 -2.88 10.31
CA GLN A 55 5.80 -3.18 9.05
C GLN A 55 7.27 -2.72 9.03
N SER A 56 7.59 -1.69 9.84
CA SER A 56 8.97 -1.23 10.02
C SER A 56 9.87 -2.25 10.71
N LEU A 57 9.29 -3.22 11.44
CA LEU A 57 9.98 -4.30 12.16
C LEU A 57 9.89 -5.63 11.42
N LEU A 58 8.76 -5.88 10.77
CA LEU A 58 8.45 -7.15 10.13
C LEU A 58 7.58 -6.97 8.88
N SER A 59 8.06 -7.45 7.75
CA SER A 59 7.44 -7.28 6.44
C SER A 59 7.07 -8.62 5.79
N ALA A 60 6.52 -8.54 4.56
CA ALA A 60 6.20 -9.70 3.71
C ALA A 60 5.31 -10.75 4.40
N GLY A 61 4.20 -10.30 5.00
CA GLY A 61 3.25 -11.21 5.65
C GLY A 61 3.85 -11.92 6.87
N GLY A 62 4.77 -11.27 7.59
CA GLY A 62 5.32 -11.80 8.83
C GLY A 62 6.54 -12.68 8.69
N GLU A 63 7.14 -12.77 7.51
CA GLU A 63 8.24 -13.71 7.24
C GLU A 63 9.60 -13.03 7.05
N ARG A 64 9.63 -11.71 6.88
CA ARG A 64 10.87 -10.96 6.66
C ARG A 64 11.08 -9.91 7.74
N ILE A 65 11.90 -10.24 8.74
CA ILE A 65 12.36 -9.29 9.75
C ILE A 65 13.24 -8.20 9.10
N THR A 66 13.18 -6.99 9.62
CA THR A 66 14.00 -5.86 9.16
C THR A 66 15.22 -5.67 10.08
N LEU A 67 16.18 -4.80 9.71
CA LEU A 67 17.28 -4.44 10.62
C LEU A 67 16.74 -3.82 11.91
N LEU A 68 15.67 -3.03 11.82
CA LEU A 68 15.02 -2.42 13.00
C LEU A 68 14.35 -3.48 13.87
N GLY A 69 13.72 -4.50 13.25
CA GLY A 69 13.16 -5.65 13.96
C GLY A 69 14.20 -6.42 14.76
N ILE A 70 15.39 -6.66 14.19
CA ILE A 70 16.51 -7.29 14.90
C ILE A 70 17.05 -6.36 15.99
N ALA A 71 17.22 -5.08 15.71
CA ALA A 71 17.67 -4.10 16.70
C ALA A 71 16.71 -3.97 17.90
N ALA A 72 15.42 -4.26 17.72
CA ALA A 72 14.42 -4.25 18.80
C ALA A 72 14.50 -5.44 19.75
N ILE A 73 15.10 -6.54 19.29
CA ILE A 73 15.35 -7.73 20.11
C ILE A 73 16.78 -7.76 20.68
N GLU A 74 17.75 -7.16 20.00
CA GLU A 74 19.14 -7.06 20.47
C GLU A 74 19.38 -5.88 21.42
N ARG A 75 19.74 -6.14 22.68
CA ARG A 75 20.04 -5.08 23.67
C ARG A 75 21.14 -4.12 23.24
N ASN A 76 22.17 -4.61 22.52
CA ASN A 76 23.32 -3.80 22.09
C ASN A 76 23.17 -3.27 20.64
N LYS A 77 22.07 -3.60 19.95
CA LYS A 77 21.80 -3.20 18.56
C LYS A 77 22.98 -3.50 17.61
N SER A 78 23.73 -4.57 17.86
CA SER A 78 24.98 -4.86 17.15
C SER A 78 24.78 -4.99 15.64
N ILE A 79 23.62 -5.48 15.22
CA ILE A 79 23.27 -5.66 13.81
C ILE A 79 23.41 -4.38 12.97
N LEU A 80 23.14 -3.19 13.53
CA LEU A 80 23.24 -1.93 12.79
C LEU A 80 24.71 -1.59 12.49
N SER A 81 25.58 -1.71 13.50
CA SER A 81 27.01 -1.49 13.32
C SER A 81 27.65 -2.52 12.38
N LYS A 82 27.14 -3.76 12.38
CA LYS A 82 27.58 -4.79 11.42
C LYS A 82 27.10 -4.48 10.01
N ALA A 83 25.89 -3.95 9.84
CA ALA A 83 25.39 -3.47 8.55
C ALA A 83 26.24 -2.33 7.99
N ASP A 84 26.59 -1.34 8.82
CA ASP A 84 27.55 -0.30 8.44
C ASP A 84 28.87 -0.91 7.98
N LYS A 85 29.45 -1.82 8.76
CA LYS A 85 30.71 -2.48 8.43
C LYS A 85 30.62 -3.20 7.08
N VAL A 86 29.57 -4.00 6.84
CA VAL A 86 29.38 -4.72 5.58
C VAL A 86 29.28 -3.76 4.38
N ILE A 87 28.50 -2.68 4.49
CA ILE A 87 28.31 -1.73 3.38
C ILE A 87 29.62 -0.97 3.10
N LEU A 88 30.31 -0.49 4.14
CA LEU A 88 31.58 0.23 4.00
C LEU A 88 32.67 -0.70 3.45
N THR A 89 32.76 -1.95 3.90
CA THR A 89 33.69 -2.93 3.34
C THR A 89 33.42 -3.18 1.85
N THR A 90 32.14 -3.32 1.45
CA THR A 90 31.80 -3.47 0.03
C THR A 90 32.19 -2.24 -0.79
N ARG A 91 31.98 -1.04 -0.23
CA ARG A 91 32.45 0.21 -0.86
C ARG A 91 33.96 0.20 -1.05
N ASP A 92 34.72 -0.22 -0.04
CA ASP A 92 36.18 -0.24 -0.11
C ASP A 92 36.69 -1.25 -1.16
N ILE A 93 36.00 -2.40 -1.30
CA ILE A 93 36.25 -3.36 -2.39
C ILE A 93 35.99 -2.72 -3.76
N LEU A 94 34.89 -1.97 -3.91
CA LEU A 94 34.53 -1.27 -5.15
C LEU A 94 35.52 -0.15 -5.49
N LEU A 95 36.07 0.55 -4.50
CA LEU A 95 37.12 1.56 -4.71
C LEU A 95 38.41 0.96 -5.26
N GLN A 96 38.74 -0.27 -4.84
CA GLN A 96 39.92 -1.00 -5.34
C GLN A 96 39.67 -1.57 -6.74
N ARG A 97 38.42 -1.92 -7.08
CA ARG A 97 38.03 -2.55 -8.35
C ARG A 97 36.75 -1.89 -8.91
N PRO A 98 36.85 -0.67 -9.47
CA PRO A 98 35.68 0.11 -9.87
C PRO A 98 34.88 -0.49 -11.03
N THR A 99 35.45 -1.44 -11.77
CA THR A 99 34.78 -2.15 -12.88
C THR A 99 34.21 -3.51 -12.47
N SER A 100 34.20 -3.85 -11.17
CA SER A 100 33.63 -5.11 -10.69
C SER A 100 32.10 -5.11 -10.83
N GLU A 101 31.58 -6.02 -11.65
CA GLU A 101 30.13 -6.22 -11.82
C GLU A 101 29.55 -7.22 -10.80
N GLN A 102 30.40 -7.99 -10.13
CA GLN A 102 30.01 -9.00 -9.14
C GLN A 102 31.00 -9.01 -7.98
N ILE A 103 30.49 -9.19 -6.76
CA ILE A 103 31.29 -9.35 -5.53
C ILE A 103 30.74 -10.55 -4.75
N GLU A 104 31.64 -11.46 -4.36
CA GLU A 104 31.29 -12.64 -3.58
C GLU A 104 31.14 -12.30 -2.09
N THR A 105 30.13 -12.86 -1.43
CA THR A 105 29.89 -12.66 0.01
C THR A 105 31.09 -13.09 0.85
N ILE A 106 31.80 -14.16 0.45
CA ILE A 106 32.99 -14.64 1.16
C ILE A 106 34.13 -13.60 1.16
N GLU A 107 34.25 -12.83 0.09
CA GLU A 107 35.24 -11.75 -0.01
C GLU A 107 34.90 -10.60 0.91
N ILE A 108 33.63 -10.18 0.93
CA ILE A 108 33.13 -9.15 1.84
C ILE A 108 33.33 -9.59 3.29
N ALA A 109 33.00 -10.84 3.61
CA ALA A 109 33.15 -11.42 4.94
C ALA A 109 34.61 -11.46 5.42
N ALA A 110 35.54 -11.86 4.55
CA ALA A 110 36.96 -11.87 4.87
C ALA A 110 37.48 -10.45 5.19
N ASN A 111 37.11 -9.45 4.38
CA ASN A 111 37.53 -8.06 4.60
C ASN A 111 36.80 -7.40 5.78
N ALA A 112 35.56 -7.80 6.06
CA ALA A 112 34.78 -7.31 7.19
C ALA A 112 35.09 -8.05 8.50
N GLU A 113 35.88 -9.12 8.49
CA GLU A 113 36.15 -9.97 9.66
C GLU A 113 34.84 -10.45 10.33
N LEU A 114 33.88 -10.87 9.51
CA LEU A 114 32.57 -11.38 9.94
C LEU A 114 32.33 -12.78 9.38
N PRO A 115 31.52 -13.62 10.04
CA PRO A 115 31.09 -14.90 9.47
C PRO A 115 30.37 -14.70 8.12
N VAL A 116 30.65 -15.58 7.16
CA VAL A 116 30.10 -15.49 5.79
C VAL A 116 28.57 -15.51 5.81
N GLU A 117 27.99 -16.37 6.64
CA GLU A 117 26.55 -16.48 6.85
C GLU A 117 25.94 -15.19 7.40
N GLU A 118 26.64 -14.52 8.31
CA GLU A 118 26.19 -13.26 8.89
C GLU A 118 26.23 -12.12 7.87
N VAL A 119 27.28 -12.04 7.05
CA VAL A 119 27.34 -11.08 5.94
C VAL A 119 26.24 -11.34 4.91
N GLY A 120 26.03 -12.60 4.52
CA GLY A 120 24.97 -12.98 3.58
C GLY A 120 23.57 -12.63 4.08
N MET A 121 23.33 -12.75 5.39
CA MET A 121 22.09 -12.30 6.03
C MET A 121 21.98 -10.76 6.04
N ILE A 122 23.06 -10.05 6.38
CA ILE A 122 23.07 -8.59 6.41
C ILE A 122 22.79 -8.02 5.01
N LEU A 123 23.39 -8.59 3.96
CA LEU A 123 23.13 -8.21 2.57
C LEU A 123 21.63 -8.34 2.22
N GLU A 124 20.96 -9.41 2.67
CA GLU A 124 19.51 -9.58 2.47
C GLU A 124 18.70 -8.49 3.19
N LEU A 125 19.13 -8.12 4.40
CA LEU A 125 18.42 -7.16 5.24
C LEU A 125 18.57 -5.72 4.71
N ILE A 126 19.77 -5.32 4.26
CA ILE A 126 20.04 -3.95 3.79
C ILE A 126 19.28 -3.61 2.50
N TYR A 127 18.86 -4.60 1.72
CA TYR A 127 18.09 -4.39 0.48
C TYR A 127 16.77 -3.65 0.71
N THR A 128 16.19 -3.78 1.91
CA THR A 128 14.95 -3.09 2.30
C THR A 128 15.17 -1.57 2.46
N TYR A 129 16.40 -1.16 2.71
CA TYR A 129 16.77 0.23 3.02
C TYR A 129 17.44 0.94 1.84
N GLY A 130 17.80 0.19 0.80
CA GLY A 130 18.53 0.69 -0.35
C GLY A 130 18.74 -0.36 -1.41
N ARG A 131 18.86 0.05 -2.68
CA ARG A 131 19.21 -0.86 -3.77
C ARG A 131 20.73 -0.96 -3.85
N PHE A 132 21.32 -1.62 -2.85
CA PHE A 132 22.77 -1.83 -2.79
C PHE A 132 23.28 -2.86 -3.81
N TYR A 133 22.39 -3.55 -4.51
CA TYR A 133 22.74 -4.45 -5.60
C TYR A 133 21.55 -4.64 -6.54
N ARG A 134 21.80 -5.00 -7.80
CA ARG A 134 20.77 -5.29 -8.80
C ARG A 134 20.22 -6.71 -8.63
N GLY A 135 21.14 -7.64 -8.43
CA GLY A 135 20.87 -9.07 -8.32
C GLY A 135 21.72 -9.68 -7.23
N SER A 136 21.33 -10.88 -6.80
CA SER A 136 22.07 -11.64 -5.80
C SER A 136 21.92 -13.13 -6.07
N GLY A 137 23.02 -13.88 -6.02
CA GLY A 137 22.96 -15.33 -5.94
C GLY A 137 22.55 -15.81 -4.55
N ARG A 138 21.88 -16.97 -4.53
CA ARG A 138 21.47 -17.67 -3.30
C ARG A 138 21.56 -19.17 -3.51
N LYS A 139 21.90 -19.92 -2.45
CA LYS A 139 21.74 -21.38 -2.44
C LYS A 139 20.26 -21.75 -2.30
N LEU A 140 19.86 -22.88 -2.89
CA LEU A 140 18.52 -23.45 -2.72
C LEU A 140 18.23 -23.63 -1.22
N ASP A 141 17.04 -23.25 -0.79
CA ASP A 141 16.57 -23.26 0.61
C ASP A 141 17.35 -22.37 1.60
N SER A 142 18.27 -21.54 1.10
CA SER A 142 18.99 -20.58 1.92
C SER A 142 18.35 -19.19 1.90
N SER A 143 18.39 -18.52 3.06
CA SER A 143 18.16 -17.08 3.18
C SER A 143 19.41 -16.24 2.94
N PHE A 144 20.60 -16.86 2.84
CA PHE A 144 21.86 -16.14 2.69
C PHE A 144 22.18 -15.83 1.23
N ILE A 145 22.67 -14.62 1.01
CA ILE A 145 23.21 -14.17 -0.26
C ILE A 145 24.64 -14.69 -0.41
N THR A 146 24.96 -15.29 -1.56
CA THR A 146 26.31 -15.80 -1.89
C THR A 146 27.16 -14.79 -2.64
N ASP A 147 26.53 -13.92 -3.40
CA ASP A 147 27.15 -12.92 -4.25
C ASP A 147 26.14 -11.81 -4.56
N ILE A 148 26.64 -10.64 -4.93
CA ILE A 148 25.84 -9.49 -5.35
C ILE A 148 26.32 -8.95 -6.69
N SER A 149 25.38 -8.53 -7.54
CA SER A 149 25.67 -7.86 -8.82
C SER A 149 25.54 -6.35 -8.69
N ILE A 150 26.52 -5.63 -9.22
CA ILE A 150 26.66 -4.18 -9.11
C ILE A 150 26.46 -3.52 -10.48
N GLU A 151 25.57 -2.54 -10.53
CA GLU A 151 25.44 -1.59 -11.64
C GLU A 151 25.83 -0.17 -11.19
N GLU A 152 25.92 0.75 -12.14
CA GLU A 152 26.29 2.16 -11.90
C GLU A 152 25.44 2.83 -10.79
N PHE A 153 24.13 2.59 -10.78
CA PHE A 153 23.26 3.11 -9.72
C PHE A 153 23.62 2.55 -8.34
N ASN A 154 23.92 1.25 -8.25
CA ASN A 154 24.29 0.61 -6.98
C ASN A 154 25.66 1.12 -6.51
N PHE A 155 26.60 1.28 -7.45
CA PHE A 155 27.93 1.83 -7.18
C PHE A 155 27.84 3.20 -6.52
N ASN A 156 27.07 4.12 -7.11
CA ASN A 156 26.87 5.46 -6.55
C ASN A 156 26.25 5.40 -5.15
N GLN A 157 25.31 4.48 -4.93
CA GLN A 157 24.74 4.28 -3.59
C GLN A 157 25.77 3.86 -2.54
N TYR A 158 26.79 3.07 -2.89
CA TYR A 158 27.91 2.79 -1.97
C TYR A 158 28.80 4.02 -1.77
N MET A 159 29.09 4.78 -2.83
CA MET A 159 29.96 5.97 -2.73
C MET A 159 29.34 7.05 -1.84
N ASP A 160 28.02 7.23 -1.92
CA ASP A 160 27.27 8.19 -1.12
C ASP A 160 26.91 7.66 0.28
N PHE A 161 27.27 6.40 0.60
CA PHE A 161 26.91 5.79 1.87
C PHE A 161 27.73 6.38 3.03
N ILE A 162 27.00 6.91 4.02
CA ILE A 162 27.56 7.45 5.26
C ILE A 162 27.34 6.46 6.41
N SER A 163 26.08 6.08 6.65
CA SER A 163 25.69 5.07 7.65
C SER A 163 24.29 4.54 7.37
N ILE A 164 23.95 3.43 8.03
CA ILE A 164 22.67 2.72 7.90
C ILE A 164 21.54 3.41 8.67
N GLU A 165 21.86 4.13 9.75
CA GLU A 165 20.87 4.76 10.64
C GLU A 165 19.95 5.75 9.90
N PRO A 166 20.43 6.68 9.05
CA PRO A 166 19.57 7.54 8.24
C PRO A 166 18.64 6.77 7.29
N LEU A 167 19.09 5.62 6.75
CA LEU A 167 18.28 4.79 5.87
C LEU A 167 17.18 4.06 6.64
N VAL A 168 17.50 3.58 7.85
CA VAL A 168 16.53 2.97 8.77
C VAL A 168 15.47 3.99 9.20
N LEU A 169 15.88 5.22 9.56
CA LEU A 169 14.96 6.30 9.92
C LEU A 169 14.05 6.69 8.76
N ARG A 170 14.59 6.78 7.54
CA ARG A 170 13.79 7.02 6.32
C ARG A 170 12.75 5.92 6.11
N HIS A 171 13.14 4.66 6.25
CA HIS A 171 12.22 3.53 6.12
C HIS A 171 11.10 3.57 7.17
N LEU A 172 11.45 3.86 8.43
CA LEU A 172 10.47 4.02 9.50
C LEU A 172 9.43 5.11 9.18
N ALA A 173 9.89 6.28 8.70
CA ALA A 173 9.01 7.37 8.31
C ALA A 173 8.07 6.98 7.15
N LEU A 174 8.58 6.26 6.13
CA LEU A 174 7.76 5.75 5.03
C LEU A 174 6.66 4.80 5.52
N CYS A 175 6.99 3.86 6.42
CA CYS A 175 6.00 2.96 7.00
C CYS A 175 4.92 3.71 7.81
N GLN A 176 5.29 4.78 8.51
CA GLN A 176 4.33 5.61 9.25
C GLN A 176 3.37 6.33 8.29
N MET A 177 3.89 6.95 7.24
CA MET A 177 3.08 7.63 6.22
C MET A 177 2.13 6.67 5.50
N GLU A 178 2.57 5.45 5.18
CA GLU A 178 1.71 4.44 4.56
C GLU A 178 0.54 4.04 5.46
N ASN A 179 0.77 3.90 6.77
CA ASN A 179 -0.28 3.59 7.73
C ASN A 179 -1.28 4.74 7.88
N GLU A 180 -0.79 5.99 7.92
CA GLU A 180 -1.65 7.18 7.96
C GLU A 180 -2.56 7.26 6.72
N ASN A 181 -2.01 7.01 5.53
CA ASN A 181 -2.77 7.01 4.28
C ASN A 181 -3.83 5.90 4.25
N ARG A 182 -3.49 4.67 4.69
CA ARG A 182 -4.47 3.57 4.79
C ARG A 182 -5.60 3.91 5.75
N ASN A 183 -5.28 4.49 6.90
CA ASN A 183 -6.29 4.91 7.86
C ASN A 183 -7.21 6.00 7.27
N GLN A 184 -6.67 6.95 6.52
CA GLN A 184 -7.49 7.96 5.83
C GLN A 184 -8.40 7.35 4.76
N GLU A 185 -7.91 6.39 3.97
CA GLU A 185 -8.74 5.67 3.00
C GLU A 185 -9.85 4.84 3.66
N GLU A 186 -9.57 4.18 4.78
CA GLU A 186 -10.57 3.46 5.56
C GLU A 186 -11.61 4.40 6.16
N ILE A 187 -11.21 5.57 6.66
CA ILE A 187 -12.12 6.61 7.15
C ILE A 187 -13.02 7.11 6.01
N LEU A 188 -12.46 7.35 4.82
CA LEU A 188 -13.25 7.73 3.64
C LEU A 188 -14.22 6.62 3.21
N HIS A 189 -13.81 5.35 3.27
CA HIS A 189 -14.63 4.22 2.89
C HIS A 189 -15.75 3.89 3.91
N ASN A 190 -15.46 4.11 5.20
CA ASN A 190 -16.38 3.87 6.31
C ASN A 190 -17.19 5.11 6.71
N SER A 191 -16.99 6.24 6.03
CA SER A 191 -17.88 7.39 6.15
C SER A 191 -19.31 6.93 5.86
N PRO A 192 -20.30 7.30 6.69
CA PRO A 192 -21.67 6.83 6.51
C PRO A 192 -22.12 7.19 5.10
N LYS A 193 -22.36 6.19 4.25
CA LYS A 193 -22.86 6.39 2.90
C LYS A 193 -24.07 7.30 3.02
N ASN A 194 -23.93 8.55 2.58
CA ASN A 194 -25.01 9.50 2.65
C ASN A 194 -26.14 8.91 1.79
N LYS A 195 -27.16 8.36 2.45
CA LYS A 195 -28.26 7.62 1.82
C LYS A 195 -29.06 8.52 0.88
N GLU A 196 -28.88 9.83 1.00
CA GLU A 196 -29.59 10.83 0.22
C GLU A 196 -28.92 11.17 -1.11
N PHE A 197 -27.60 10.97 -1.28
CA PHE A 197 -26.89 11.33 -2.52
C PHE A 197 -26.58 10.11 -3.38
N THR A 198 -27.64 9.40 -3.78
CA THR A 198 -27.53 8.15 -4.56
C THR A 198 -27.07 8.42 -6.00
N THR A 199 -26.45 7.42 -6.63
CA THR A 199 -26.08 7.47 -8.06
C THR A 199 -27.30 7.74 -8.96
N ALA A 200 -28.49 7.24 -8.60
CA ALA A 200 -29.72 7.48 -9.35
C ALA A 200 -30.11 8.97 -9.38
N ARG A 201 -30.08 9.63 -8.22
CA ARG A 201 -30.36 11.08 -8.11
C ARG A 201 -29.35 11.91 -8.89
N GLN A 202 -28.06 11.57 -8.79
CA GLN A 202 -27.00 12.26 -9.54
C GLN A 202 -27.19 12.10 -11.05
N VAL A 203 -27.52 10.90 -11.53
CA VAL A 203 -27.79 10.67 -12.96
C VAL A 203 -29.04 11.44 -13.39
N LEU A 204 -30.14 11.39 -12.63
CA LEU A 204 -31.37 12.13 -12.96
C LEU A 204 -31.13 13.65 -13.03
N ALA A 205 -30.43 14.24 -12.05
CA ALA A 205 -30.10 15.66 -12.06
C ALA A 205 -29.29 16.03 -13.31
N MET A 206 -28.30 15.21 -13.67
CA MET A 206 -27.51 15.41 -14.89
C MET A 206 -28.33 15.20 -16.17
N THR A 207 -29.29 14.28 -16.16
CA THR A 207 -30.21 14.07 -17.29
C THR A 207 -31.02 15.32 -17.59
N PHE A 208 -31.61 15.97 -16.58
CA PHE A 208 -32.37 17.20 -16.78
C PHE A 208 -31.48 18.36 -17.23
N LEU A 209 -30.30 18.53 -16.62
CA LEU A 209 -29.32 19.54 -17.03
C LEU A 209 -28.91 19.39 -18.50
N LEU A 210 -28.54 18.17 -18.92
CA LEU A 210 -28.11 17.90 -20.29
C LEU A 210 -29.24 18.12 -21.29
N LYS A 211 -30.47 17.69 -20.97
CA LYS A 211 -31.64 17.95 -21.82
C LYS A 211 -31.85 19.46 -22.06
N ARG A 212 -31.66 20.30 -21.04
CA ARG A 212 -31.71 21.77 -21.19
C ARG A 212 -30.61 22.33 -22.07
N CYS A 213 -29.44 21.69 -22.08
CA CYS A 213 -28.35 22.02 -23.00
C CYS A 213 -28.56 21.47 -24.42
N GLY A 214 -29.73 20.88 -24.72
CA GLY A 214 -30.01 20.28 -26.03
C GLY A 214 -29.33 18.92 -26.26
N ILE A 215 -28.81 18.29 -25.21
CA ILE A 215 -28.14 16.99 -25.28
C ILE A 215 -29.09 15.94 -24.70
N ASN A 216 -29.53 14.98 -25.53
CA ASN A 216 -30.27 13.83 -25.03
C ASN A 216 -29.29 12.75 -24.54
N PRO A 217 -29.26 12.42 -23.22
CA PRO A 217 -28.29 11.48 -22.66
C PRO A 217 -28.29 10.07 -23.27
N ILE A 218 -29.43 9.65 -23.83
CA ILE A 218 -29.63 8.30 -24.38
C ILE A 218 -28.99 8.16 -25.77
N ASP A 219 -28.82 9.26 -26.52
CA ASP A 219 -28.26 9.23 -27.88
C ASP A 219 -26.77 8.87 -27.87
N ASN A 220 -26.06 9.24 -26.80
CA ASN A 220 -24.65 8.91 -26.62
C ASN A 220 -24.31 8.62 -25.14
N PRO A 221 -24.70 7.44 -24.63
CA PRO A 221 -24.67 7.17 -23.20
C PRO A 221 -23.26 6.96 -22.64
N THR A 222 -22.29 6.58 -23.49
CA THR A 222 -20.91 6.31 -23.06
C THR A 222 -20.17 7.59 -22.62
N PRO A 223 -20.08 8.65 -23.44
CA PRO A 223 -19.49 9.92 -23.02
C PRO A 223 -20.24 10.58 -21.86
N VAL A 224 -21.57 10.50 -21.84
CA VAL A 224 -22.38 11.04 -20.75
C VAL A 224 -22.09 10.32 -19.44
N ALA A 225 -22.04 8.99 -19.44
CA ALA A 225 -21.67 8.21 -18.26
C ALA A 225 -20.26 8.53 -17.77
N LYS A 226 -19.29 8.73 -18.67
CA LYS A 226 -17.93 9.16 -18.31
C LYS A 226 -17.92 10.57 -17.68
N LEU A 227 -18.71 11.50 -18.22
CA LEU A 227 -18.83 12.85 -17.66
C LEU A 227 -19.41 12.81 -16.24
N ILE A 228 -20.47 12.03 -16.03
CA ILE A 228 -21.09 11.87 -14.71
C ILE A 228 -20.11 11.20 -13.74
N GLN A 229 -19.40 10.16 -14.18
CA GLN A 229 -18.35 9.50 -13.39
C GLN A 229 -17.25 10.50 -12.98
N PHE A 230 -16.79 11.33 -13.92
CA PHE A 230 -15.80 12.38 -13.66
C PHE A 230 -16.29 13.40 -12.62
N LEU A 231 -17.51 13.93 -12.78
CA LEU A 231 -18.05 14.97 -11.88
C LEU A 231 -18.37 14.46 -10.47
N THR A 232 -18.72 13.18 -10.34
CA THR A 232 -19.19 12.60 -9.07
C THR A 232 -18.15 11.73 -8.37
N ASN A 233 -17.04 11.40 -9.04
CA ASN A 233 -16.04 10.41 -8.63
C ASN A 233 -16.63 9.03 -8.28
N ARG A 234 -17.86 8.72 -8.75
CA ARG A 234 -18.54 7.46 -8.50
C ARG A 234 -18.02 6.38 -9.46
N GLU A 235 -17.79 5.18 -8.95
CA GLU A 235 -17.32 4.03 -9.75
C GLU A 235 -16.00 4.32 -10.51
N ALA A 236 -15.14 5.21 -9.99
CA ALA A 236 -13.90 5.66 -10.66
C ALA A 236 -12.93 4.52 -11.04
N ASN A 237 -12.95 3.41 -10.31
CA ASN A 237 -12.09 2.25 -10.54
C ASN A 237 -12.66 1.25 -11.57
N ALA A 238 -13.79 1.56 -12.22
CA ALA A 238 -14.41 0.66 -13.18
C ALA A 238 -13.56 0.51 -14.46
N LYS A 239 -13.13 -0.73 -14.77
CA LYS A 239 -12.34 -1.05 -15.97
C LYS A 239 -13.06 -0.78 -17.30
N ARG A 240 -14.40 -0.80 -17.31
CA ARG A 240 -15.25 -0.53 -18.47
C ARG A 240 -16.49 0.24 -18.04
N ILE A 241 -16.74 1.40 -18.65
CA ILE A 241 -17.87 2.27 -18.28
C ILE A 241 -19.23 1.60 -18.51
N GLN A 242 -19.37 0.76 -19.53
CA GLN A 242 -20.62 0.08 -19.88
C GLN A 242 -21.12 -0.87 -18.78
N ASN A 243 -20.23 -1.31 -17.89
CA ASN A 243 -20.55 -2.21 -16.79
C ASN A 243 -20.98 -1.47 -15.51
N THR A 244 -20.92 -0.14 -15.51
CA THR A 244 -21.22 0.69 -14.34
C THR A 244 -22.72 0.87 -14.11
N THR A 245 -23.09 1.19 -12.87
CA THR A 245 -24.45 1.60 -12.51
C THR A 245 -24.82 2.92 -13.16
N ILE A 246 -23.87 3.86 -13.23
CA ILE A 246 -24.03 5.14 -13.96
C ILE A 246 -24.49 4.88 -15.40
N TYR A 247 -23.77 4.04 -16.15
CA TYR A 247 -24.12 3.77 -17.56
C TYR A 247 -25.51 3.17 -17.73
N LYS A 248 -25.87 2.19 -16.90
CA LYS A 248 -27.20 1.57 -16.92
C LYS A 248 -28.33 2.57 -16.62
N LEU A 249 -28.05 3.57 -15.79
CA LEU A 249 -29.01 4.63 -15.46
C LEU A 249 -29.05 5.72 -16.52
N VAL A 250 -27.95 6.00 -17.22
CA VAL A 250 -27.98 6.93 -18.36
C VAL A 250 -28.82 6.38 -19.51
N THR A 251 -28.74 5.07 -19.77
CA THR A 251 -29.54 4.43 -20.83
C THR A 251 -31.01 4.27 -20.45
N LYS A 252 -31.32 4.17 -19.14
CA LYS A 252 -32.67 4.08 -18.59
C LYS A 252 -32.81 4.97 -17.34
N PRO A 253 -32.91 6.30 -17.51
CA PRO A 253 -32.90 7.24 -16.38
C PRO A 253 -34.17 7.15 -15.54
N PHE A 254 -35.29 6.79 -16.16
CA PHE A 254 -36.57 6.58 -15.50
C PHE A 254 -36.75 5.08 -15.28
N ARG A 255 -36.57 4.61 -14.04
CA ARG A 255 -36.69 3.18 -13.66
C ARG A 255 -38.15 2.74 -13.63
N GLU A 256 -38.39 1.44 -13.76
CA GLU A 256 -39.73 0.81 -13.66
C GLU A 256 -40.35 0.85 -12.25
N ASN A 257 -39.57 1.13 -11.19
CA ASN A 257 -40.08 1.27 -9.82
C ASN A 257 -40.52 2.73 -9.56
N GLU A 258 -41.80 3.00 -9.84
CA GLU A 258 -42.41 4.34 -9.79
C GLU A 258 -42.29 5.01 -8.41
N THR A 259 -42.51 4.29 -7.32
CA THR A 259 -42.41 4.85 -5.97
C THR A 259 -41.00 5.35 -5.63
N THR A 260 -39.96 4.66 -6.12
CA THR A 260 -38.57 5.07 -5.89
C THR A 260 -38.20 6.25 -6.79
N LEU A 261 -38.66 6.21 -8.05
CA LEU A 261 -38.43 7.29 -9.01
C LEU A 261 -39.04 8.61 -8.53
N LEU A 262 -40.29 8.61 -8.06
CA LEU A 262 -40.96 9.80 -7.54
C LEU A 262 -40.21 10.43 -6.36
N LYS A 263 -39.72 9.60 -5.42
CA LYS A 263 -38.90 10.07 -4.29
C LYS A 263 -37.62 10.74 -4.77
N ASP A 264 -36.96 10.17 -5.77
CA ASP A 264 -35.72 10.73 -6.33
C ASP A 264 -35.99 12.01 -7.10
N LEU A 265 -37.08 12.10 -7.87
CA LEU A 265 -37.50 13.32 -8.59
C LEU A 265 -37.83 14.46 -7.63
N HIS A 266 -38.65 14.23 -6.60
CA HIS A 266 -38.92 15.25 -5.58
C HIS A 266 -37.65 15.70 -4.86
N PHE A 267 -36.73 14.78 -4.58
CA PHE A 267 -35.47 15.13 -3.94
C PHE A 267 -34.62 16.07 -4.80
N ILE A 268 -34.39 15.73 -6.07
CA ILE A 268 -33.56 16.57 -6.95
C ILE A 268 -34.24 17.90 -7.30
N ARG A 269 -35.58 17.92 -7.39
CA ARG A 269 -36.38 19.11 -7.67
C ARG A 269 -36.05 20.25 -6.71
N ASN A 270 -35.95 19.96 -5.41
CA ASN A 270 -35.66 20.95 -4.38
C ASN A 270 -34.33 21.66 -4.63
N TYR A 271 -33.29 20.92 -5.03
CA TYR A 271 -31.99 21.53 -5.35
C TYR A 271 -32.09 22.51 -6.52
N PHE A 272 -32.83 22.17 -7.59
CA PHE A 272 -33.01 23.07 -8.74
C PHE A 272 -33.86 24.29 -8.41
N GLN A 273 -34.84 24.13 -7.51
CA GLN A 273 -35.62 25.24 -6.97
C GLN A 273 -34.73 26.18 -6.15
N ASP A 274 -33.92 25.64 -5.25
CA ASP A 274 -33.07 26.42 -4.34
C ASP A 274 -31.99 27.21 -5.08
N ILE A 275 -31.42 26.65 -6.15
CA ILE A 275 -30.42 27.35 -6.99
C ILE A 275 -31.05 28.25 -8.07
N GLY A 276 -32.39 28.33 -8.12
CA GLY A 276 -33.10 29.27 -9.00
C GLY A 276 -33.08 28.91 -10.49
N ILE A 277 -33.24 27.63 -10.84
CA ILE A 277 -33.38 27.18 -12.24
C ILE A 277 -34.82 26.69 -12.48
N PRO A 278 -35.80 27.60 -12.62
CA PRO A 278 -37.23 27.26 -12.65
C PRO A 278 -37.62 26.41 -13.87
N GLU A 279 -36.89 26.51 -14.98
CA GLU A 279 -37.20 25.73 -16.19
C GLU A 279 -36.98 24.24 -15.96
N ILE A 280 -35.93 23.86 -15.24
CA ILE A 280 -35.68 22.46 -14.86
C ILE A 280 -36.74 21.98 -13.87
N VAL A 281 -37.16 22.84 -12.93
CA VAL A 281 -38.23 22.51 -11.98
C VAL A 281 -39.52 22.16 -12.72
N VAL A 282 -39.91 22.96 -13.73
CA VAL A 282 -41.08 22.67 -14.58
C VAL A 282 -40.94 21.36 -15.34
N ASP A 283 -39.75 21.06 -15.86
CA ASP A 283 -39.50 19.80 -16.58
C ASP A 283 -39.57 18.59 -15.63
N ILE A 284 -39.09 18.72 -14.39
CA ILE A 284 -39.22 17.68 -13.36
C ILE A 284 -40.68 17.51 -12.93
N ASP A 285 -41.42 18.61 -12.71
CA ASP A 285 -42.84 18.57 -12.34
C ASP A 285 -43.70 17.87 -13.41
N ARG A 286 -43.36 18.06 -14.68
CA ARG A 286 -44.02 17.35 -15.78
C ARG A 286 -43.75 15.85 -15.72
N GLU A 287 -42.51 15.45 -15.43
CA GLU A 287 -42.13 14.04 -15.32
C GLU A 287 -42.80 13.36 -14.11
N ILE A 288 -42.89 14.06 -12.97
CA ILE A 288 -43.62 13.61 -11.78
C ILE A 288 -45.09 13.34 -12.14
N ALA A 289 -45.76 14.31 -12.76
CA ALA A 289 -47.17 14.17 -13.16
C ALA A 289 -47.42 13.09 -14.22
N GLN A 290 -46.41 12.76 -15.05
CA GLN A 290 -46.48 11.65 -15.99
C GLN A 290 -46.32 10.31 -15.27
N SER A 291 -45.35 10.21 -14.37
CA SER A 291 -45.08 9.00 -13.59
C SER A 291 -46.25 8.61 -12.68
N GLU A 292 -46.98 9.59 -12.13
CA GLU A 292 -48.20 9.35 -11.33
C GLU A 292 -49.40 8.83 -12.14
N LYS A 293 -49.41 9.00 -13.47
CA LYS A 293 -50.50 8.55 -14.35
C LYS A 293 -50.26 7.15 -14.93
N SER A 294 -49.05 6.63 -14.82
CA SER A 294 -48.65 5.34 -15.39
C SER A 294 -48.72 4.17 -14.39
N GLY A 295 -48.90 4.46 -13.11
CA GLY A 295 -49.14 3.50 -12.02
C GLY A 295 -50.60 3.32 -11.66
#